data_AF-A0A7X6WRV5-F1
#
_entry.id   AF-A0A7X6WRV5-F1
#
_cell.length_a   1.000
_cell.length_b   1.000
_cell.length_c   1.000
_cell.angle_alpha   90.00
_cell.angle_beta   90.00
_cell.angle_gamma   90.00
#
_symmetry.space_group_name_H-M   'P 1'
#
loop_
_entity.id
_entity.type
_entity.pdbx_description
1 polymer ?
#
loop_
_entity_poly.entity_id
_entity_poly.type
_entity_poly.pdbx_seq_one_letter_code
_entity_poly.pdbx_strand_id
1 'polypeptide(L)'
;MANQKTIILFTALFILISFSFLAFWEKKQSIINNGWFLYFDDIQTSSADFTVENYTDKENFEWELYLDDKFIKRETLQVLKNNSKNVIIDEQSELKSIKIKVFHSKELKEIYKNFE
;
A
#
# COMPACT_ATOMS: atom_id res chain seq x y z
N MET A 1 19.76 36.02 35.00
CA MET A 1 18.73 36.29 33.96
C MET A 1 19.22 36.10 32.53
N ALA A 2 20.45 36.48 32.17
CA ALA A 2 20.97 36.30 30.79
C ALA A 2 20.94 34.83 30.32
N ASN A 3 21.36 33.87 31.16
CA ASN A 3 21.40 32.46 30.79
C ASN A 3 20.01 31.85 30.50
N GLN A 4 18.98 32.26 31.23
CA GLN A 4 17.61 31.78 30.97
C GLN A 4 17.07 32.29 29.63
N LYS A 5 17.32 33.57 29.31
CA LYS A 5 16.94 34.14 28.00
C LYS A 5 17.66 33.43 26.86
N THR A 6 18.94 33.13 27.03
CA THR A 6 19.73 32.37 26.07
C THR A 6 19.19 30.96 25.89
N ILE A 7 18.90 30.23 26.98
CA ILE A 7 18.32 28.89 26.91
C ILE A 7 16.96 28.92 26.18
N ILE A 8 16.08 29.85 26.52
CA ILE A 8 14.76 29.97 25.87
C ILE A 8 14.92 30.25 24.37
N LEU A 9 15.84 31.12 23.98
CA LEU A 9 16.11 31.44 22.57
C LEU A 9 16.60 30.20 21.80
N PHE A 10 17.57 29.46 22.35
CA PHE A 10 18.08 28.25 21.72
C PHE A 10 17.02 27.15 21.64
N THR A 11 16.21 26.99 22.68
CA THR A 11 15.09 26.03 22.67
C THR A 11 14.06 26.40 21.60
N ALA A 12 13.67 27.67 21.50
CA ALA A 12 12.74 28.13 20.46
C ALA A 12 13.31 27.92 19.05
N LEU A 13 14.59 28.22 18.86
CA LEU A 13 15.29 27.98 17.59
C LEU A 13 15.32 26.49 17.24
N PHE A 14 15.65 25.62 18.21
CA PHE A 14 15.70 24.18 18.00
C PHE A 14 14.32 23.60 17.64
N ILE A 15 13.26 24.09 18.28
CA ILE A 15 11.88 23.71 17.97
C ILE A 15 11.52 24.11 16.53
N LEU A 16 11.85 25.34 16.11
CA LEU A 16 11.58 25.81 14.74
C LEU A 16 12.34 25.00 13.69
N ILE A 17 13.61 24.67 13.94
CA ILE A 17 14.41 23.80 13.07
C ILE A 17 13.79 22.41 13.00
N SER A 18 13.36 21.85 14.13
CA SER A 18 12.74 20.52 14.19
C SER A 18 11.44 20.47 13.39
N PHE A 19 10.56 21.46 13.53
CA PHE A 19 9.33 21.53 12.74
C PHE A 19 9.59 21.73 11.25
N SER A 20 10.56 22.59 10.89
CA SER A 20 10.91 22.82 9.49
C SER A 20 11.48 21.55 8.84
N PHE A 21 12.31 20.81 9.58
CA PHE A 21 12.84 19.53 9.13
C PHE A 21 11.73 18.47 8.98
N LEU A 22 10.81 18.39 9.94
CA LEU A 22 9.67 17.47 9.86
C LEU A 22 8.80 17.77 8.64
N ALA A 23 8.43 19.04 8.44
CA ALA A 23 7.59 19.47 7.32
C ALA A 23 8.26 19.19 5.96
N PHE A 24 9.59 19.35 5.86
CA PHE A 24 10.34 19.01 4.66
C PHE A 24 10.27 17.50 4.35
N TRP A 25 10.47 16.65 5.35
CA TRP A 25 10.40 15.19 5.18
C TRP A 25 8.98 14.69 4.93
N GLU A 26 7.99 15.26 5.59
CA GLU A 26 6.58 14.95 5.37
C GLU A 26 6.18 15.25 3.93
N LYS A 27 6.54 16.43 3.40
CA LYS A 27 6.31 16.78 1.99
C LYS A 27 7.01 15.83 1.03
N LYS A 28 8.22 15.40 1.36
CA LYS A 28 8.97 14.45 0.53
C LYS A 28 8.33 13.05 0.53
N GLN A 29 7.79 12.62 1.66
CA GLN A 29 7.18 11.31 1.83
C GLN A 29 5.73 11.24 1.35
N SER A 30 4.98 12.35 1.41
CA SER A 30 3.57 12.40 0.98
C SER A 30 3.39 12.26 -0.53
N ILE A 31 4.45 12.53 -1.29
CA ILE A 31 4.50 12.34 -2.73
C ILE A 31 4.72 10.84 -3.01
N ILE A 32 3.62 10.07 -3.04
CA ILE A 32 3.62 8.67 -3.52
C ILE A 32 3.78 8.69 -5.04
N ASN A 33 5.00 8.88 -5.52
CA ASN A 33 5.28 8.99 -6.97
C ASN A 33 5.92 7.76 -7.57
N ASN A 34 6.18 6.72 -6.78
CA ASN A 34 6.94 5.59 -7.28
C ASN A 34 6.54 4.29 -6.59
N GLY A 35 5.61 3.58 -7.21
CA GLY A 35 5.21 2.25 -6.78
C GLY A 35 3.80 1.89 -7.23
N TRP A 36 3.48 0.62 -7.07
CA TRP A 36 2.11 0.13 -7.15
C TRP A 36 1.81 -0.59 -5.83
N PHE A 37 0.55 -0.64 -5.45
CA PHE A 37 0.08 -1.18 -4.19
C PHE A 37 -0.93 -2.28 -4.45
N LEU A 38 -0.94 -3.25 -3.56
CA LEU A 38 -1.87 -4.38 -3.56
C LEU A 38 -2.41 -4.49 -2.14
N TYR A 39 -3.73 -4.45 -2.01
CA TYR A 39 -4.40 -4.53 -0.70
C TYR A 39 -5.81 -5.08 -0.87
N PHE A 40 -6.34 -5.68 0.20
CA PHE A 40 -7.76 -6.04 0.28
C PHE A 40 -8.59 -4.79 0.46
N ASP A 41 -9.76 -4.75 -0.17
CA ASP A 41 -10.69 -3.61 -0.07
C ASP A 41 -11.26 -3.50 1.34
N ASP A 42 -11.57 -4.65 1.95
CA ASP A 42 -12.02 -4.72 3.33
C ASP A 42 -11.33 -5.86 4.07
N ILE A 43 -10.64 -5.51 5.15
CA ILE A 43 -9.89 -6.46 5.98
C ILE A 43 -10.82 -7.15 7.00
N GLN A 44 -11.95 -6.53 7.35
CA GLN A 44 -12.86 -6.98 8.41
C GLN A 44 -13.93 -7.95 7.91
N THR A 45 -14.32 -7.87 6.64
CA THR A 45 -15.34 -8.77 6.07
C THR A 45 -14.74 -10.08 5.59
N SER A 46 -15.57 -11.05 5.22
CA SER A 46 -15.14 -12.27 4.52
C SER A 46 -14.84 -12.03 3.04
N SER A 47 -15.03 -10.81 2.52
CA SER A 47 -14.68 -10.49 1.14
C SER A 47 -13.18 -10.64 0.91
N ALA A 48 -12.84 -11.14 -0.27
CA ALA A 48 -11.48 -11.21 -0.77
C ALA A 48 -11.24 -10.30 -1.97
N ASP A 49 -12.15 -9.34 -2.18
CA ASP A 49 -11.96 -8.29 -3.16
C ASP A 49 -10.68 -7.53 -2.85
N PHE A 50 -9.95 -7.21 -3.91
CA PHE A 50 -8.66 -6.55 -3.78
C PHE A 50 -8.49 -5.47 -4.83
N THR A 51 -7.67 -4.50 -4.50
CA THR A 51 -7.33 -3.40 -5.38
C THR A 51 -5.84 -3.42 -5.71
N VAL A 52 -5.56 -3.19 -6.99
CA VAL A 52 -4.23 -2.79 -7.46
C VAL A 52 -4.26 -1.31 -7.78
N GLU A 53 -3.43 -0.54 -7.08
CA GLU A 53 -3.27 0.89 -7.27
C GLU A 53 -1.89 1.17 -7.86
N ASN A 54 -1.80 2.00 -8.90
CA ASN A 54 -0.58 2.17 -9.65
C ASN A 54 -0.18 3.63 -9.79
N TYR A 55 1.01 3.98 -9.30
CA TYR A 55 1.63 5.31 -9.47
C TYR A 55 2.83 5.28 -10.43
N THR A 56 3.02 4.19 -11.17
CA THR A 56 4.12 4.00 -12.12
C THR A 56 3.63 3.96 -13.56
N ASP A 57 4.55 3.99 -14.53
CA ASP A 57 4.25 3.81 -15.96
C ASP A 57 4.02 2.33 -16.36
N LYS A 58 3.89 1.43 -15.36
CA LYS A 58 3.62 0.00 -15.55
C LYS A 58 2.14 -0.22 -15.75
N GLU A 59 1.69 -0.69 -16.91
CA GLU A 59 0.24 -0.75 -17.18
C GLU A 59 -0.37 -2.15 -17.05
N ASN A 60 0.38 -3.21 -17.36
CA ASN A 60 -0.16 -4.56 -17.48
C ASN A 60 0.33 -5.44 -16.33
N PHE A 61 -0.60 -5.86 -15.49
CA PHE A 61 -0.35 -6.74 -14.37
C PHE A 61 -0.97 -8.11 -14.64
N GLU A 62 -0.34 -9.15 -14.12
CA GLU A 62 -0.92 -10.49 -14.04
C GLU A 62 -1.22 -10.78 -12.58
N TRP A 63 -2.31 -11.47 -12.30
CA TRP A 63 -2.63 -11.87 -10.94
C TRP A 63 -3.09 -13.32 -10.86
N GLU A 64 -2.80 -13.94 -9.73
CA GLU A 64 -3.15 -15.31 -9.40
C GLU A 64 -3.96 -15.37 -8.12
N LEU A 65 -4.98 -16.21 -8.15
CA LEU A 65 -5.80 -16.55 -7.00
C LEU A 65 -5.42 -17.91 -6.46
N TYR A 66 -5.20 -17.97 -5.15
CA TYR A 66 -5.03 -19.21 -4.42
C TYR A 66 -6.01 -19.26 -3.26
N LEU A 67 -6.70 -20.39 -3.13
CA LEU A 67 -7.63 -20.70 -2.06
C LEU A 67 -7.13 -21.92 -1.30
N ASP A 68 -6.96 -21.82 0.02
CA ASP A 68 -6.38 -22.87 0.86
C ASP A 68 -5.08 -23.46 0.24
N ASP A 69 -4.21 -22.57 -0.22
CA ASP A 69 -2.96 -22.85 -0.96
C ASP A 69 -3.10 -23.57 -2.31
N LYS A 70 -4.32 -23.80 -2.81
CA LYS A 70 -4.57 -24.34 -4.15
C LYS A 70 -4.72 -23.23 -5.16
N PHE A 71 -3.99 -23.33 -6.27
CA PHE A 71 -4.15 -22.44 -7.41
C PHE A 71 -5.54 -22.58 -8.01
N ILE A 72 -6.23 -21.46 -8.19
CA ILE A 72 -7.58 -21.41 -8.76
C ILE A 72 -7.54 -20.86 -10.19
N LYS A 73 -6.99 -19.66 -10.35
CA LYS A 73 -6.95 -18.99 -11.65
C LYS A 73 -5.84 -17.95 -11.74
N ARG A 74 -5.53 -17.60 -12.99
CA ARG A 74 -4.63 -16.50 -13.36
C ARG A 74 -5.31 -15.63 -14.40
N GLU A 75 -5.27 -14.32 -14.22
CA GLU A 75 -5.86 -13.35 -15.15
C GLU A 75 -4.94 -12.13 -15.32
N THR A 76 -5.13 -11.39 -16.40
CA THR A 76 -4.42 -10.13 -16.67
C THR A 76 -5.31 -8.94 -16.31
N LEU A 77 -4.72 -7.88 -15.78
CA LEU A 77 -5.42 -6.65 -15.46
C LEU A 77 -4.59 -5.43 -15.89
N GLN A 78 -5.25 -4.47 -16.54
CA GLN A 78 -4.62 -3.20 -16.89
C GLN A 78 -4.94 -2.16 -15.83
N VAL A 79 -3.91 -1.51 -15.27
CA VAL A 79 -4.02 -0.36 -14.36
C VAL A 79 -3.14 0.76 -14.88
N LEU A 80 -3.76 1.82 -15.38
CA LEU A 80 -3.03 3.00 -15.86
C LEU A 80 -2.35 3.74 -14.70
N LYS A 81 -1.35 4.55 -15.02
CA LYS A 81 -0.68 5.42 -14.05
C LYS A 81 -1.67 6.33 -13.33
N ASN A 82 -1.46 6.49 -12.02
CA ASN A 82 -2.30 7.25 -11.08
C ASN A 82 -3.76 6.76 -11.04
N ASN A 83 -3.96 5.46 -11.24
CA ASN A 83 -5.27 4.84 -11.23
C ASN A 83 -5.27 3.60 -10.35
N SER A 84 -6.46 3.12 -10.00
CA SER A 84 -6.68 1.90 -9.27
C SER A 84 -7.71 1.03 -9.97
N LYS A 85 -7.57 -0.29 -9.79
CA LYS A 85 -8.55 -1.25 -10.29
C LYS A 85 -8.87 -2.25 -9.20
N ASN A 86 -10.16 -2.29 -8.85
CA ASN A 86 -10.72 -3.31 -7.99
C ASN A 86 -10.99 -4.59 -8.81
N VAL A 87 -10.74 -5.74 -8.18
CA VAL A 87 -11.04 -7.07 -8.69
C VAL A 87 -11.99 -7.72 -7.69
N ILE A 88 -13.20 -8.03 -8.17
CA ILE A 88 -14.24 -8.69 -7.39
C ILE A 88 -14.01 -10.20 -7.44
N ILE A 89 -13.98 -10.84 -6.27
CA ILE A 89 -13.83 -12.28 -6.11
C ILE A 89 -15.15 -12.87 -5.62
N ASP A 90 -15.93 -13.40 -6.55
CA ASP A 90 -17.25 -14.00 -6.29
C ASP A 90 -17.18 -15.37 -5.57
N GLU A 91 -15.99 -15.84 -5.18
CA GLU A 91 -15.83 -17.15 -4.52
C GLU A 91 -16.27 -17.10 -3.06
N GLN A 92 -17.57 -17.27 -2.85
CA GLN A 92 -18.19 -17.52 -1.56
C GLN A 92 -18.10 -19.01 -1.23
N SER A 93 -17.07 -19.41 -0.50
CA SER A 93 -17.02 -20.74 0.11
C SER A 93 -16.37 -20.64 1.49
N GLU A 94 -16.59 -21.66 2.32
CA GLU A 94 -15.98 -21.84 3.64
C GLU A 94 -14.46 -22.02 3.52
N LEU A 95 -13.77 -20.95 3.16
CA LEU A 95 -12.35 -20.90 2.89
C LEU A 95 -11.61 -20.57 4.17
N LYS A 96 -10.52 -21.29 4.45
CA LYS A 96 -9.67 -21.00 5.61
C LYS A 96 -8.71 -19.88 5.29
N SER A 97 -8.23 -19.83 4.05
CA SER A 97 -7.33 -18.78 3.61
C SER A 97 -7.42 -18.45 2.13
N ILE A 98 -7.04 -17.20 1.83
CA ILE A 98 -6.88 -16.69 0.48
C ILE A 98 -5.53 -16.02 0.33
N LYS A 99 -4.90 -16.25 -0.81
CA LYS A 99 -3.63 -15.66 -1.21
C LYS A 99 -3.75 -15.12 -2.62
N ILE A 100 -3.45 -13.85 -2.77
CA ILE A 100 -3.44 -13.17 -4.07
C ILE A 100 -2.02 -12.78 -4.37
N LYS A 101 -1.55 -13.14 -5.56
CA LYS A 101 -0.24 -12.73 -6.08
C LYS A 101 -0.47 -11.84 -7.29
N VAL A 102 0.19 -10.70 -7.33
CA VAL A 102 0.19 -9.80 -8.47
C VAL A 102 1.61 -9.63 -8.98
N PHE A 103 1.77 -9.76 -10.28
CA PHE A 103 3.02 -9.75 -10.99
C PHE A 103 3.05 -8.60 -11.99
N HIS A 104 4.20 -7.95 -12.09
CA HIS A 104 4.53 -7.11 -13.22
C HIS A 104 5.97 -7.37 -13.65
N SER A 105 6.14 -8.06 -14.78
CA SER A 105 7.44 -8.50 -15.29
C SER A 105 8.22 -9.35 -14.27
N LYS A 106 9.15 -8.76 -13.51
CA LYS A 106 9.95 -9.44 -12.46
C LYS A 106 9.54 -9.09 -11.04
N GLU A 107 8.63 -8.13 -10.87
CA GLU A 107 8.15 -7.72 -9.56
C GLU A 107 6.93 -8.55 -9.16
N LEU A 108 6.92 -9.00 -7.91
CA LEU A 108 5.82 -9.72 -7.28
C LEU A 108 5.42 -8.99 -6.01
N LYS A 109 4.12 -8.81 -5.81
CA LYS A 109 3.54 -8.52 -4.50
C LYS A 109 2.47 -9.55 -4.20
N GLU A 110 2.38 -9.90 -2.93
CA GLU A 110 1.41 -10.87 -2.44
C GLU A 110 0.70 -10.32 -1.21
N ILE A 111 -0.59 -10.64 -1.11
CA ILE A 111 -1.41 -10.39 0.08
C ILE A 111 -2.09 -11.68 0.47
N TYR A 112 -2.35 -11.79 1.76
CA TYR A 112 -2.88 -13.01 2.37
C TYR A 112 -3.91 -12.65 3.43
N LYS A 113 -4.96 -13.46 3.50
CA LYS A 113 -6.00 -13.33 4.52
C LYS A 113 -6.41 -14.71 5.01
N ASN A 114 -6.43 -14.84 6.34
CA ASN A 114 -6.98 -15.98 7.06
C ASN A 114 -8.40 -15.66 7.50
N PHE A 115 -9.28 -16.64 7.43
CA PHE A 115 -10.66 -16.56 7.93
C PHE A 115 -10.94 -17.53 9.09
N GLU A 116 -9.90 -18.22 9.60
CA GLU A 116 -9.96 -19.06 10.81
C GLU A 116 -10.41 -18.32 12.07
#